data_AF-A0A7Y3BVY3-F1
#
_entry.id   AF-A0A7Y3BVY3-F1
#
_cell.length_a   1.000
_cell.length_b   1.000
_cell.length_c   1.000
_cell.angle_alpha   90.00
_cell.angle_beta   90.00
_cell.angle_gamma   90.00
#
_symmetry.space_group_name_H-M   'P 1'
#
loop_
_entity.id
_entity.type
_entity.pdbx_description
1 polymer ?
#
loop_
_entity_poly.entity_id
_entity_poly.type
_entity_poly.pdbx_seq_one_letter_code
_entity_poly.pdbx_strand_id
1 'polypeptide(L)' 'MELWLLALWSLSGAALLFTHLLMAWRVLSGPLAAQWRYLGFLVPFFTPLVAWRGGNRLGPITWFLFLVIYLSARMIEV' A
#
# COMPACT_ATOMS: atom_id res chain seq x y z
N MET A 1 25.87 -3.85 -3.91
CA MET A 1 24.58 -3.43 -4.47
C MET A 1 24.76 -2.96 -5.90
N GLU A 2 24.11 -3.57 -6.88
CA GLU A 2 24.08 -2.99 -8.23
C GLU A 2 23.14 -1.77 -8.27
N LEU A 3 23.53 -0.69 -8.96
CA LEU A 3 22.79 0.58 -8.95
C LEU A 3 21.34 0.45 -9.45
N TRP A 4 21.09 -0.45 -10.41
CA TRP A 4 19.74 -0.68 -10.93
C TRP A 4 18.83 -1.39 -9.92
N LEU A 5 19.36 -2.27 -9.06
CA LEU A 5 18.61 -2.89 -7.96
C LEU A 5 18.21 -1.84 -6.91
N LEU A 6 19.15 -0.97 -6.54
CA LEU A 6 18.88 0.14 -5.62
C LEU A 6 17.78 1.06 -6.16
N ALA A 7 17.85 1.40 -7.44
CA ALA A 7 16.82 2.19 -8.12
C ALA A 7 15.47 1.47 -8.10
N LEU A 8 15.45 0.18 -8.42
CA LEU A 8 14.22 -0.63 -8.42
C LEU A 8 13.57 -0.68 -7.04
N TRP A 9 14.33 -0.83 -5.95
CA TRP A 9 13.78 -0.81 -4.59
C TRP A 9 13.28 0.54 -4.16
N SER A 10 14.04 1.59 -4.48
CA SER A 10 13.67 2.95 -4.13
C SER A 10 12.36 3.32 -4.81
N LEU A 11 12.23 3.00 -6.10
CA LEU A 11 11.03 3.28 -6.89
C LEU A 11 9.85 2.42 -6.47
N SER A 12 10.03 1.10 -6.32
CA SER A 12 8.93 0.21 -5.90
C SER A 12 8.48 0.49 -4.47
N GLY A 13 9.41 0.78 -3.55
CA GLY A 13 9.09 1.19 -2.19
C GLY A 13 8.36 2.53 -2.13
N ALA A 14 8.80 3.52 -2.91
CA ALA A 14 8.10 4.81 -3.01
C ALA A 14 6.70 4.65 -3.61
N ALA A 15 6.53 3.84 -4.65
CA ALA A 15 5.23 3.55 -5.27
C ALA A 15 4.29 2.83 -4.30
N LEU A 16 4.81 1.86 -3.54
CA LEU A 16 4.06 1.16 -2.49
C LEU A 16 3.59 2.14 -1.40
N LEU A 17 4.49 2.98 -0.89
CA LEU A 17 4.20 3.96 0.15
C LEU A 17 3.18 5.00 -0.34
N PHE A 18 3.38 5.55 -1.53
CA PHE A 18 2.46 6.52 -2.14
C PHE A 18 1.06 5.92 -2.31
N THR A 19 0.96 4.71 -2.84
CA THR A 19 -0.31 3.99 -2.99
C THR A 19 -0.97 3.76 -1.64
N HIS A 20 -0.19 3.41 -0.62
CA HIS A 20 -0.68 3.21 0.73
C HIS A 20 -1.26 4.49 1.34
N LEU A 21 -0.54 5.60 1.25
CA LEU A 21 -0.98 6.90 1.79
C LEU A 21 -2.23 7.41 1.08
N LEU A 22 -2.30 7.29 -0.25
CA LEU A 22 -3.48 7.67 -1.02
C LEU A 22 -4.70 6.83 -0.61
N MET A 23 -4.50 5.53 -0.39
CA MET A 23 -5.55 4.63 0.07
C MET A 23 -5.99 4.94 1.51
N ALA A 24 -5.04 5.20 2.42
CA ALA A 24 -5.31 5.58 3.81
C ALA A 24 -6.11 6.89 3.87
N TRP A 25 -5.75 7.88 3.06
CA TRP A 25 -6.52 9.12 2.92
C TRP A 25 -7.95 8.85 2.46
N ARG A 26 -8.14 8.00 1.45
CA ARG A 26 -9.48 7.60 0.97
C ARG A 26 -10.30 6.85 2.01
N VAL A 27 -9.66 5.99 2.82
CA VAL A 27 -10.32 5.31 3.94
C VAL A 27 -10.80 6.33 4.96
N LEU A 28 -9.94 7.27 5.35
CA LEU A 28 -10.25 8.29 6.36
C LEU A 28 -11.36 9.26 5.91
N SER A 29 -11.33 9.68 4.64
CA SER A 29 -12.30 10.61 4.04
C SER A 29 -13.58 9.94 3.54
N GLY A 30 -13.63 8.59 3.51
CA GLY A 30 -14.73 7.84 2.95
C GLY A 30 -15.99 7.78 3.84
N PRO A 31 -17.10 7.22 3.31
CA PRO A 31 -18.40 7.17 3.99
C PRO A 31 -18.52 6.05 5.04
N LEU A 32 -17.42 5.37 5.39
CA LEU A 32 -17.44 4.27 6.36
C LEU A 32 -17.78 4.76 7.78
N ALA A 33 -18.28 3.87 8.64
CA ALA A 33 -18.45 4.22 10.06
C ALA A 33 -17.10 4.61 10.69
N ALA A 34 -17.11 5.56 11.62
CA ALA A 34 -15.88 6.17 12.17
C ALA A 34 -14.89 5.12 12.71
N GLN A 35 -15.37 4.10 13.41
CA GLN A 35 -14.56 2.99 13.91
C GLN A 35 -13.77 2.27 12.80
N TRP A 36 -14.38 2.05 11.63
CA TRP A 36 -13.71 1.39 10.51
C TRP A 36 -12.70 2.32 9.85
N ARG A 37 -12.99 3.62 9.75
CA ARG A 37 -12.07 4.62 9.21
C ARG A 37 -10.81 4.72 10.06
N TYR A 38 -10.96 4.88 11.37
CA TYR A 38 -9.82 4.96 12.28
C TYR A 38 -9.03 3.65 12.32
N LEU A 39 -9.71 2.50 12.36
CA LEU A 39 -9.02 1.21 12.30
C LEU A 39 -8.19 1.07 11.03
N GLY A 40 -8.77 1.38 9.87
CA GLY A 40 -8.09 1.29 8.58
C GLY A 40 -7.05 2.39 8.33
N PHE A 41 -7.09 3.50 9.06
CA PHE A 41 -6.08 4.57 8.92
C PHE A 41 -4.92 4.40 9.90
N LEU A 42 -5.20 4.02 11.16
CA LEU A 42 -4.21 3.92 12.23
C LEU A 42 -3.41 2.61 12.17
N VAL A 43 -3.98 1.55 11.60
CA VAL A 43 -3.31 0.25 11.47
C VAL A 43 -3.00 -0.01 10.00
N PRO A 44 -1.74 0.14 9.56
CA PRO A 44 -1.37 0.03 8.14
C PRO A 44 -1.83 -1.28 7.47
N PHE A 45 -1.75 -2.41 8.18
CA PHE A 45 -2.19 -3.70 7.64
C PHE A 45 -3.70 -3.77 7.38
N PHE A 46 -4.50 -2.96 8.07
CA PHE A 46 -5.94 -2.89 7.86
C PHE A 46 -6.36 -1.90 6.77
N THR A 47 -5.51 -0.94 6.39
CA THR A 47 -5.77 -0.01 5.28
C THR A 47 -6.30 -0.69 4.01
N PRO A 48 -5.65 -1.73 3.44
CA PRO A 48 -6.14 -2.38 2.23
C PRO A 48 -7.47 -3.12 2.45
N LEU A 49 -7.68 -3.75 3.60
CA LEU A 49 -8.92 -4.49 3.91
C LEU A 49 -10.11 -3.53 4.05
N VAL A 50 -9.90 -2.42 4.75
CA VAL A 50 -10.92 -1.41 4.96
C VAL A 50 -11.20 -0.64 3.67
N ALA A 51 -10.18 -0.33 2.87
CA ALA A 51 -10.35 0.28 1.55
C ALA A 51 -11.18 -0.61 0.62
N TRP A 52 -10.92 -1.92 0.63
CA TRP A 52 -11.71 -2.90 -0.13
C TRP A 52 -13.17 -2.89 0.31
N ARG A 53 -13.41 -2.93 1.62
CA ARG A 53 -14.75 -2.86 2.21
C ARG A 53 -15.48 -1.55 1.85
N GLY A 54 -14.75 -0.45 1.74
CA GLY A 54 -15.26 0.85 1.30
C GLY A 54 -15.49 0.98 -0.22
N GLY A 55 -15.32 -0.09 -0.99
CA GLY A 55 -15.55 -0.12 -2.44
C GLY A 55 -14.35 0.32 -3.29
N ASN A 56 -13.25 0.79 -2.68
CA ASN A 56 -12.02 1.10 -3.40
C ASN A 56 -11.21 -0.18 -3.64
N ARG A 57 -11.57 -0.96 -4.67
CA ARG A 57 -10.87 -2.22 -5.01
C ARG A 57 -9.54 -2.02 -5.71
N LEU A 58 -9.40 -0.93 -6.48
CA LEU A 58 -8.17 -0.66 -7.22
C LEU A 58 -6.98 -0.39 -6.30
N GLY A 59 -7.17 0.36 -5.20
CA GLY A 59 -6.10 0.66 -4.24
C GLY A 59 -5.43 -0.58 -3.64
N PRO A 60 -6.18 -1.53 -3.06
CA PRO A 60 -5.61 -2.77 -2.52
C PRO A 60 -4.93 -3.64 -3.59
N ILE A 61 -5.48 -3.70 -4.81
CA ILE A 61 -4.89 -4.48 -5.92
C ILE A 61 -3.53 -3.89 -6.31
N THR A 62 -3.47 -2.57 -6.55
CA THR A 62 -2.21 -1.91 -6.92
C THR A 62 -1.20 -1.93 -5.77
N TRP A 63 -1.66 -1.78 -4.53
CA TRP A 63 -0.81 -1.90 -3.34
C TRP A 63 -0.19 -3.30 -3.24
N PHE A 64 -0.99 -4.36 -3.40
CA PHE A 64 -0.50 -5.74 -3.37
C PHE A 64 0.49 -6.02 -4.50
N LEU A 65 0.21 -5.53 -5.71
CA LEU A 65 1.13 -5.63 -6.84
C LEU A 65 2.49 -5.00 -6.52
N PHE A 66 2.51 -3.76 -6.00
CA PHE A 66 3.77 -3.10 -5.63
C PHE A 66 4.49 -3.80 -4.46
N LEU A 67 3.74 -4.39 -3.53
CA LEU A 67 4.33 -5.20 -2.45
C LEU A 67 5.06 -6.41 -3.03
N VAL A 68 4.43 -7.15 -3.95
CA VAL A 68 5.05 -8.31 -4.61
C VAL A 68 6.30 -7.89 -5.39
N ILE A 69 6.25 -6.77 -6.12
CA ILE A 69 7.41 -6.25 -6.87
C ILE A 69 8.54 -5.88 -5.90
N TYR A 70 8.24 -5.14 -4.83
CA TYR A 70 9.22 -4.73 -3.84
C TYR A 70 9.88 -5.93 -3.16
N LEU A 71 9.08 -6.91 -2.69
CA LEU A 71 9.58 -8.11 -2.05
C LEU A 71 10.41 -8.97 -3.01
N SER A 72 9.95 -9.16 -4.25
CA SER A 72 10.72 -9.89 -5.27
C SER A 72 12.07 -9.24 -5.52
N ALA A 73 12.10 -7.91 -5.64
CA ALA A 73 13.34 -7.18 -5.85
C ALA A 73 14.29 -7.31 -4.63
N ARG A 74 13.75 -7.36 -3.40
CA ARG A 74 14.53 -7.62 -2.18
C ARG A 74 15.09 -9.03 -2.10
N MET A 75 14.38 -10.03 -2.61
CA MET A 75 14.85 -11.42 -2.62
C MET A 75 16.01 -11.67 -3.59
N ILE A 76 16.24 -10.79 -4.58
CA ILE A 76 17.40 -10.87 -5.49
C ILE A 76 18.69 -10.40 -4.78
N GLU A 77 18.56 -9.61 -3.71
CA GLU A 77 19.70 -9.11 -2.92
C GLU A 77 20.24 -10.12 -1.91
N VAL A 78 19.37 -11.02 -1.41
CA VAL A 78 19.68 -12.00 -0.36
C VAL A 78 20.35 -13.24 -0.96
#